data_AF-A0A5C3LZQ9-F1
#
_entry.id   AF-A0A5C3LZQ9-F1
#
_cell.length_a   1.000
_cell.length_b   1.000
_cell.length_c   1.000
_cell.angle_alpha   90.00
_cell.angle_beta   90.00
_cell.angle_gamma   90.00
#
_symmetry.space_group_name_H-M   'P 1'
#
loop_
_entity.id
_entity.type
_entity.pdbx_description
1 polymer ?
#
loop_
_entity_poly.entity_id
_entity_poly.type
_entity_poly.pdbx_seq_one_letter_code
_entity_poly.pdbx_strand_id
1 'polypeptide(L)'
;MPILGSKNLVNLASASMLPTELLGEIFNFSYQSSRESLYRCTHNRIEEACECPDEEFVGWREKDTLTTSCHFPDALASVCTKWRELLLTRPHYWTRIVIFVDEDPALEDLKARLTLTRDLPLSINILRRSGDGNDAEEDERVRAVMDVIRLYFPRCYSIRFNLLHSTSLPAVADFRAAGASLRELKLQCKAYVEDPHYQVPTAPFPFVVFPEIRVLALNGETFLDAAKNPTWITETLSKAKPLLSLSIGHFRPVWNKITYREHRASVYHLLNILTVIPKIVNLEIDDIDAPFSFDDDRNEESAIYIRAHHVKLSNLGDEFIDIVMYLSYFQKRSLHITNSSLQFLNSPLVSTITLEKIPSSSEILSRYLSAYTWCDLTLIDCPAFDDQSLEMLMKWSPNSLRVLRIKNCPNFTVDALRELVKLRKRERIGMGTSRMPWERSGMQWLSVSGSGPELSLDDARYLEDNVETFHWNTQREDGPVCGPYGKWCAEDIHAGPASSGFAEWLKSQIPLPEQS
;
A
#
# COMPACT_ATOMS: atom_id res chain seq x y z
N MET A 1 -11.74 -3.38 36.39
CA MET A 1 -11.03 -2.16 36.84
C MET A 1 -11.99 -0.99 36.84
N PRO A 2 -12.03 -0.14 37.87
CA PRO A 2 -13.12 0.81 38.05
C PRO A 2 -12.94 2.05 37.18
N ILE A 3 -14.10 2.53 36.75
CA ILE A 3 -14.41 3.63 35.85
C ILE A 3 -13.92 4.96 36.47
N LEU A 4 -13.01 5.65 35.79
CA LEU A 4 -12.66 7.04 36.09
C LEU A 4 -13.80 7.95 35.63
N GLY A 5 -14.44 8.59 36.60
CA GLY A 5 -15.47 9.59 36.37
C GLY A 5 -14.89 10.91 35.85
N SER A 6 -15.38 11.37 34.71
CA SER A 6 -15.32 12.77 34.32
C SER A 6 -16.74 13.33 34.22
N LYS A 7 -17.23 13.85 35.35
CA LYS A 7 -18.43 14.69 35.39
C LYS A 7 -18.04 16.12 35.02
N ASN A 8 -17.89 16.37 33.73
CA ASN A 8 -17.98 17.70 33.13
C ASN A 8 -18.63 17.56 31.75
N LEU A 9 -19.87 17.04 31.76
CA LEU A 9 -20.79 17.19 30.65
C LEU A 9 -21.20 18.65 30.63
N VAL A 10 -20.52 19.42 29.78
CA VAL A 10 -21.09 20.64 29.20
C VAL A 10 -22.53 20.30 28.80
N ASN A 11 -23.48 21.14 29.21
CA ASN A 11 -24.88 21.10 28.78
C ASN A 11 -24.90 21.31 27.25
N LEU A 12 -24.56 20.25 26.50
CA LEU A 12 -24.82 20.15 25.07
C LEU A 12 -26.33 20.26 24.97
N ALA A 13 -26.81 21.42 24.53
CA ALA A 13 -28.17 21.59 24.03
C ALA A 13 -28.52 20.31 23.26
N SER A 14 -29.51 19.56 23.78
CA SER A 14 -29.70 18.16 23.46
C SER A 14 -29.58 17.96 21.95
N ALA A 15 -28.66 17.09 21.48
CA ALA A 15 -28.47 16.82 20.06
C ALA A 15 -29.77 16.39 19.32
N SER A 16 -30.83 16.11 20.09
CA SER A 16 -32.20 15.93 19.61
C SER A 16 -32.90 17.20 19.09
N MET A 17 -32.43 18.40 19.45
CA MET A 17 -33.03 19.70 19.12
C MET A 17 -32.75 20.18 17.70
N LEU A 18 -31.79 19.58 16.99
CA LEU A 18 -31.52 19.96 15.60
C LEU A 18 -32.72 19.60 14.71
N PRO A 19 -33.12 20.48 13.76
CA PRO A 19 -34.10 20.15 12.74
C PRO A 19 -33.69 18.90 11.94
N THR A 20 -34.68 18.12 11.51
CA THR A 20 -34.46 16.86 10.78
C THR A 20 -33.70 17.09 9.48
N GLU A 21 -33.94 18.23 8.83
CA GLU A 21 -33.30 18.66 7.60
C GLU A 21 -31.79 18.86 7.82
N LEU A 22 -31.44 19.56 8.89
CA LEU A 22 -30.04 19.83 9.24
C LEU A 22 -29.30 18.54 9.63
N LEU A 23 -29.96 17.64 10.36
CA LEU A 23 -29.40 16.31 10.64
C LEU A 23 -29.17 15.51 9.35
N GLY A 24 -30.10 15.61 8.39
CA GLY A 24 -29.97 14.99 7.08
C GLY A 24 -28.76 15.47 6.29
N GLU A 25 -28.44 16.77 6.36
CA GLU A 25 -27.24 17.35 5.74
C GLU A 25 -25.95 16.91 6.44
N ILE A 26 -25.95 16.91 7.78
CA ILE A 26 -24.81 16.42 8.57
C ILE A 26 -24.50 14.96 8.22
N PHE A 27 -25.52 14.10 8.16
CA PHE A 27 -25.35 12.69 7.82
C PHE A 27 -24.84 12.51 6.38
N ASN A 28 -25.31 13.34 5.45
CA ASN A 28 -24.83 13.31 4.07
C ASN A 28 -23.36 13.74 3.97
N PHE A 29 -22.97 14.78 4.71
CA PHE A 29 -21.58 15.22 4.79
C PHE A 29 -20.67 14.14 5.41
N SER A 30 -21.12 13.50 6.51
CA SER A 30 -20.40 12.37 7.11
C SER A 30 -20.27 11.18 6.15
N TYR A 31 -21.34 10.84 5.44
CA TYR A 31 -21.33 9.82 4.40
C TYR A 31 -20.31 10.15 3.30
N GLN A 32 -20.35 11.34 2.73
CA GLN A 32 -19.39 11.77 1.69
C GLN A 32 -17.95 11.76 2.22
N SER A 33 -17.74 12.18 3.47
CA SER A 33 -16.41 12.20 4.11
C SER A 33 -15.84 10.80 4.36
N SER A 34 -16.71 9.79 4.54
CA SER A 34 -16.32 8.37 4.67
C SER A 34 -16.06 7.67 3.34
N ARG A 35 -16.29 8.36 2.22
CA ARG A 35 -16.04 7.86 0.87
C ARG A 35 -14.69 8.41 0.38
N GLU A 36 -14.01 7.65 -0.45
CA GLU A 36 -12.81 8.13 -1.14
C GLU A 36 -12.83 7.71 -2.60
N SER A 37 -12.35 8.60 -3.46
CA SER A 37 -11.98 8.22 -4.81
C SER A 37 -10.76 7.32 -4.69
N LEU A 38 -10.89 6.08 -5.15
CA LEU A 38 -9.80 5.10 -5.17
C LEU A 38 -8.76 5.43 -6.25
N TYR A 39 -9.04 6.43 -7.08
CA TYR A 39 -8.09 7.05 -8.00
C TYR A 39 -7.61 8.39 -7.45
N ARG A 40 -6.48 8.38 -6.74
CA ARG A 40 -5.54 9.49 -6.85
C ARG A 40 -4.36 8.99 -7.64
N CYS A 41 -4.38 9.23 -8.95
CA CYS A 41 -3.12 9.24 -9.67
C CYS A 41 -2.29 10.35 -9.03
N THR A 42 -1.34 9.99 -8.18
CA THR A 42 -0.47 10.95 -7.47
C THR A 42 0.50 11.66 -8.41
N HIS A 43 0.44 11.37 -9.71
CA HIS A 43 1.25 11.98 -10.76
C HIS A 43 0.71 13.36 -11.13
N ASN A 44 0.87 14.34 -10.23
CA ASN A 44 0.57 15.75 -10.52
C ASN A 44 1.59 16.42 -11.46
N ARG A 45 2.57 15.71 -12.04
CA ARG A 45 3.72 16.38 -12.68
C ARG A 45 4.39 15.74 -13.88
N ILE A 46 3.89 14.63 -14.42
CA ILE A 46 4.47 14.05 -15.64
C ILE A 46 3.39 14.09 -16.72
N GLU A 47 3.60 14.92 -17.73
CA GLU A 47 2.70 15.20 -18.87
C GLU A 47 2.44 13.99 -19.79
N GLU A 48 2.98 12.82 -19.47
CA GLU A 48 2.58 11.58 -20.12
C GLU A 48 1.18 11.22 -19.67
N ALA A 49 0.20 11.46 -20.56
CA ALA A 49 -1.20 11.08 -20.41
C ALA A 49 -1.31 9.72 -19.71
N CYS A 50 -1.59 9.73 -18.41
CA CYS A 50 -2.00 8.51 -17.74
C CYS A 50 -3.32 8.12 -18.41
N GLU A 51 -3.36 6.98 -19.10
CA GLU A 51 -4.60 6.27 -19.43
C GLU A 51 -5.21 5.71 -18.14
N CYS A 52 -5.46 6.60 -17.19
CA CYS A 52 -6.24 6.35 -16.01
C CYS A 52 -7.70 6.30 -16.50
N PRO A 53 -8.46 5.23 -16.23
CA PRO A 53 -9.84 5.12 -16.70
C PRO A 53 -10.66 6.33 -16.26
N ASP A 54 -11.43 6.94 -17.17
CA ASP A 54 -12.24 8.13 -16.89
C ASP A 54 -13.34 7.91 -15.83
N GLU A 55 -13.63 6.64 -15.49
CA GLU A 55 -14.63 6.30 -14.47
C GLU A 55 -14.07 6.48 -13.06
N GLU A 56 -14.54 7.51 -12.37
CA GLU A 56 -14.25 7.73 -10.95
C GLU A 56 -14.80 6.58 -10.09
N PHE A 57 -13.90 5.68 -9.67
CA PHE A 57 -14.23 4.61 -8.75
C PHE A 57 -14.26 5.14 -7.32
N VAL A 58 -15.45 5.49 -6.83
CA VAL A 58 -15.64 5.94 -5.44
C VAL A 58 -15.93 4.73 -4.54
N GLY A 59 -15.01 4.46 -3.62
CA GLY A 59 -15.11 3.42 -2.60
C GLY A 59 -15.33 3.98 -1.19
N TRP A 60 -15.40 3.08 -0.21
CA TRP A 60 -15.30 3.45 1.20
C TRP A 60 -13.84 3.68 1.57
N ARG A 61 -13.59 4.66 2.44
CA ARG A 61 -12.23 5.00 2.87
C ARG A 61 -11.58 3.83 3.61
N GLU A 62 -10.41 3.40 3.15
CA GLU A 62 -9.65 2.29 3.74
C GLU A 62 -8.96 2.70 5.06
N LYS A 63 -8.62 3.98 5.20
CA LYS A 63 -7.99 4.54 6.41
C LYS A 63 -8.91 4.58 7.63
N ASP A 64 -10.22 4.42 7.44
CA ASP A 64 -11.13 4.30 8.57
C ASP A 64 -10.88 2.93 9.19
N THR A 65 -10.22 2.89 10.36
CA THR A 65 -9.90 1.64 11.06
C THR A 65 -11.18 0.90 11.38
N LEU A 66 -11.53 -0.05 10.50
CA LEU A 66 -12.78 -0.80 10.53
C LEU A 66 -13.02 -1.54 11.84
N THR A 67 -11.97 -1.68 12.67
CA THR A 67 -11.96 -2.29 13.99
C THR A 67 -12.62 -1.45 15.08
N THR A 68 -12.74 -0.14 14.92
CA THR A 68 -13.39 0.74 15.92
C THR A 68 -14.90 0.76 15.74
N SER A 69 -15.71 0.77 16.80
CA SER A 69 -17.19 0.86 16.68
C SER A 69 -17.70 2.24 16.22
N CYS A 70 -16.82 3.11 15.71
CA CYS A 70 -17.10 4.51 15.39
C CYS A 70 -17.36 4.76 13.89
N HIS A 71 -17.76 3.73 13.13
CA HIS A 71 -18.03 3.89 11.70
C HIS A 71 -19.37 4.52 11.41
N PHE A 72 -19.42 5.29 10.32
CA PHE A 72 -20.68 5.65 9.72
C PHE A 72 -21.35 4.39 9.12
N PRO A 73 -22.66 4.17 9.31
CA PRO A 73 -23.62 5.01 10.04
C PRO A 73 -23.78 4.65 11.53
N ASP A 74 -23.23 3.52 11.99
CA ASP A 74 -23.46 2.95 13.33
C ASP A 74 -23.17 3.94 14.47
N ALA A 75 -22.05 4.68 14.38
CA ALA A 75 -21.69 5.68 15.38
C ALA A 75 -22.76 6.74 15.56
N LEU A 76 -23.31 7.25 14.45
CA LEU A 76 -24.37 8.27 14.48
C LEU A 76 -25.71 7.67 14.91
N ALA A 77 -26.00 6.42 14.51
CA ALA A 77 -27.19 5.70 14.95
C ALA A 77 -27.18 5.43 16.46
N SER A 78 -26.01 5.33 17.09
CA SER A 78 -25.87 5.11 18.54
C SER A 78 -26.16 6.36 19.39
N VAL A 79 -26.20 7.56 18.79
CA VAL A 79 -26.33 8.83 19.52
C VAL A 79 -27.70 8.96 20.21
N CYS A 80 -28.79 8.81 19.46
CA CYS A 80 -30.15 8.81 20.00
C CYS A 80 -31.14 8.16 19.02
N THR A 81 -32.34 7.81 19.50
CA THR A 81 -33.38 7.16 18.69
C THR A 81 -33.78 7.98 17.46
N LYS A 82 -33.90 9.31 17.56
CA LYS A 82 -34.22 10.19 16.43
C LYS A 82 -33.18 10.10 15.31
N TRP A 83 -31.89 10.07 15.66
CA TRP A 83 -30.80 9.98 14.69
C TRP A 83 -30.81 8.63 13.97
N ARG A 84 -30.99 7.55 14.74
CA ARG A 84 -31.12 6.19 14.21
C ARG A 84 -32.31 6.07 13.26
N GLU A 85 -33.49 6.52 13.64
CA GLU A 85 -34.69 6.49 12.79
C GLU A 85 -34.47 7.25 11.48
N LEU A 86 -33.88 8.44 11.55
CA LEU A 86 -33.55 9.22 10.36
C LEU A 86 -32.53 8.51 9.46
N LEU A 87 -31.48 7.91 10.00
CA LEU A 87 -30.50 7.12 9.23
C LEU A 87 -31.14 5.89 8.56
N LEU A 88 -32.07 5.21 9.25
CA LEU A 88 -32.80 4.06 8.70
C LEU A 88 -33.67 4.43 7.49
N THR A 89 -34.06 5.69 7.34
CA THR A 89 -34.81 6.14 6.14
C THR A 89 -33.96 6.20 4.87
N ARG A 90 -32.62 6.14 4.98
CA ARG A 90 -31.67 6.31 3.86
C ARG A 90 -30.84 5.04 3.63
N PRO A 91 -31.31 4.11 2.78
CA PRO A 91 -30.65 2.81 2.53
C PRO A 91 -29.18 2.89 2.09
N HIS A 92 -28.80 3.93 1.35
CA HIS A 92 -27.43 4.09 0.83
C HIS A 92 -26.38 4.24 1.93
N TYR A 93 -26.78 4.71 3.12
CA TYR A 93 -25.90 4.78 4.29
C TYR A 93 -25.52 3.41 4.84
N TRP A 94 -26.32 2.39 4.59
CA TRP A 94 -26.15 1.03 5.14
C TRP A 94 -25.48 0.07 4.16
N THR A 95 -24.95 0.58 3.03
CA THR A 95 -24.32 -0.25 1.98
C THR A 95 -22.93 -0.79 2.35
N ARG A 96 -22.32 -0.27 3.44
CA ARG A 96 -21.12 -0.86 4.07
C ARG A 96 -21.55 -1.79 5.18
N ILE A 97 -21.40 -3.09 4.96
CA ILE A 97 -21.65 -4.10 5.98
C ILE A 97 -20.30 -4.50 6.57
N VAL A 98 -20.17 -4.36 7.89
CA VAL A 98 -19.00 -4.80 8.65
C VAL A 98 -19.44 -5.88 9.62
N ILE A 99 -18.80 -7.04 9.53
CA ILE A 99 -19.10 -8.24 10.31
C ILE A 99 -17.82 -8.61 11.04
N PHE A 100 -17.94 -8.78 12.36
CA PHE A 100 -16.85 -9.25 13.19
C PHE A 100 -17.06 -10.73 13.50
N VAL A 101 -16.03 -11.55 13.28
CA VAL A 101 -16.08 -13.02 13.46
C VAL A 101 -15.26 -13.51 14.65
N ASP A 102 -14.73 -12.59 15.45
CA ASP A 102 -14.11 -12.90 16.75
C ASP A 102 -15.14 -13.10 17.87
N GLU A 103 -16.41 -12.77 17.62
CA GLU A 103 -17.57 -13.05 18.48
C GLU A 103 -18.63 -13.80 17.64
N ASP A 104 -19.59 -14.46 18.29
CA ASP A 104 -20.72 -15.09 17.59
C ASP A 104 -21.50 -14.03 16.80
N PRO A 105 -21.50 -14.09 15.45
CA PRO A 105 -22.14 -13.07 14.64
C PRO A 105 -23.64 -13.13 14.87
N ALA A 106 -24.26 -12.00 15.25
CA ALA A 106 -25.71 -11.88 15.32
C ALA A 106 -26.33 -11.99 13.91
N LEU A 107 -26.54 -13.22 13.42
CA LEU A 107 -26.95 -13.50 12.04
C LEU A 107 -28.31 -12.89 11.69
N GLU A 108 -29.23 -12.79 12.65
CA GLU A 108 -30.52 -12.14 12.45
C GLU A 108 -30.38 -10.62 12.27
N ASP A 109 -29.49 -9.98 13.03
CA ASP A 109 -29.18 -8.56 12.86
C ASP A 109 -28.50 -8.32 11.50
N LEU A 110 -27.64 -9.24 11.05
CA LEU A 110 -27.02 -9.19 9.74
C LEU A 110 -28.08 -9.28 8.63
N LYS A 111 -29.03 -10.22 8.70
CA LYS A 111 -30.15 -10.32 7.75
C LYS A 111 -30.99 -9.04 7.74
N ALA A 112 -31.30 -8.49 8.91
CA ALA A 112 -32.04 -7.23 9.02
C ALA A 112 -31.28 -6.07 8.35
N ARG A 113 -29.97 -5.95 8.58
CA ARG A 113 -29.11 -4.94 7.92
C ARG A 113 -29.06 -5.13 6.41
N LEU A 114 -28.86 -6.35 5.93
CA LEU A 114 -28.86 -6.64 4.49
C LEU A 114 -30.20 -6.28 3.84
N THR A 115 -31.31 -6.50 4.55
CA THR A 115 -32.64 -6.09 4.07
C THR A 115 -32.81 -4.56 3.99
N LEU A 116 -32.24 -3.81 4.95
CA LEU A 116 -32.28 -2.34 4.96
C LEU A 116 -31.62 -1.71 3.71
N THR A 117 -30.64 -2.40 3.12
CA THR A 117 -29.90 -1.90 1.94
C THR A 117 -30.69 -1.94 0.62
N ARG A 118 -31.86 -2.60 0.59
CA ARG A 118 -32.74 -2.75 -0.58
C ARG A 118 -32.03 -3.40 -1.77
N ASP A 119 -31.96 -2.76 -2.93
CA ASP A 119 -31.29 -3.28 -4.14
C ASP A 119 -29.96 -2.57 -4.42
N LEU A 120 -29.44 -1.80 -3.46
CA LEU A 120 -28.23 -1.00 -3.67
C LEU A 120 -26.97 -1.88 -3.71
N PRO A 121 -25.89 -1.44 -4.39
CA PRO A 121 -24.62 -2.13 -4.37
C PRO A 121 -24.03 -2.25 -2.96
N LEU A 122 -23.46 -3.41 -2.64
CA LEU A 122 -22.95 -3.75 -1.32
C LEU A 122 -21.42 -3.81 -1.27
N SER A 123 -20.86 -3.30 -0.18
CA SER A 123 -19.49 -3.54 0.26
C SER A 123 -19.52 -4.31 1.58
N ILE A 124 -19.07 -5.56 1.55
CA ILE A 124 -19.07 -6.46 2.72
C ILE A 124 -17.64 -6.64 3.22
N ASN A 125 -17.44 -6.44 4.51
CA ASN A 125 -16.17 -6.56 5.20
C ASN A 125 -16.33 -7.54 6.37
N ILE A 126 -15.58 -8.62 6.35
CA ILE A 126 -15.59 -9.68 7.37
C ILE A 126 -14.21 -9.68 8.03
N LEU A 127 -14.19 -9.28 9.30
CA LEU A 127 -12.98 -8.84 9.99
C LEU A 127 -12.92 -9.42 11.40
N ARG A 128 -11.78 -9.18 12.06
CA ARG A 128 -11.62 -9.36 13.52
C ARG A 128 -11.32 -8.02 14.18
N ARG A 129 -11.76 -7.82 15.43
CA ARG A 129 -11.34 -6.69 16.27
C ARG A 129 -10.01 -7.01 16.94
N SER A 130 -9.89 -8.20 17.54
CA SER A 130 -8.64 -8.65 18.19
C SER A 130 -7.77 -9.48 17.26
N GLY A 131 -6.47 -9.15 17.21
CA GLY A 131 -5.50 -9.83 16.35
C GLY A 131 -4.81 -11.04 16.95
N ASP A 132 -4.90 -11.22 18.27
CA ASP A 132 -4.00 -12.11 19.00
C ASP A 132 -4.83 -13.17 19.74
N GLY A 133 -4.68 -14.44 19.34
CA GLY A 133 -5.36 -15.58 19.95
C GLY A 133 -5.46 -16.76 18.99
N ASN A 134 -5.62 -17.97 19.53
CA ASN A 134 -6.02 -19.13 18.73
C ASN A 134 -7.55 -19.16 18.67
N ASP A 135 -8.13 -19.31 17.49
CA ASP A 135 -9.58 -19.27 17.30
C ASP A 135 -10.05 -20.41 16.40
N ALA A 136 -10.21 -21.58 17.01
CA ALA A 136 -10.60 -22.81 16.31
C ALA A 136 -12.02 -22.75 15.71
N GLU A 137 -12.87 -21.82 16.16
CA GLU A 137 -14.25 -21.67 15.71
C GLU A 137 -14.42 -20.57 14.65
N GLU A 138 -13.34 -19.87 14.26
CA GLU A 138 -13.38 -18.81 13.23
C GLU A 138 -14.01 -19.33 11.93
N ASP A 139 -13.56 -20.49 11.49
CA ASP A 139 -14.01 -21.15 10.27
C ASP A 139 -15.52 -21.48 10.30
N GLU A 140 -16.05 -21.99 11.42
CA GLU A 140 -17.48 -22.24 11.58
C GLU A 140 -18.29 -20.93 11.51
N ARG A 141 -17.85 -19.88 12.19
CA ARG A 141 -18.53 -18.57 12.15
C ARG A 141 -18.47 -17.92 10.77
N VAL A 142 -17.34 -18.03 10.07
CA VAL A 142 -17.20 -17.53 8.69
C VAL A 142 -18.14 -18.27 7.75
N ARG A 143 -18.28 -19.59 7.87
CA ARG A 143 -19.27 -20.35 7.08
C ARG A 143 -20.70 -19.89 7.36
N ALA A 144 -21.06 -19.72 8.62
CA ALA A 144 -22.39 -19.26 9.00
C ALA A 144 -22.70 -17.85 8.42
N VAL A 145 -21.71 -16.96 8.41
CA VAL A 145 -21.82 -15.65 7.74
C VAL A 145 -21.96 -15.81 6.23
N MET A 146 -21.12 -16.65 5.61
CA MET A 146 -21.15 -16.93 4.17
C MET A 146 -22.52 -17.41 3.69
N ASP A 147 -23.17 -18.28 4.46
CA ASP A 147 -24.51 -18.80 4.13
C ASP A 147 -25.57 -17.69 4.08
N VAL A 148 -25.45 -16.68 4.95
CA VAL A 148 -26.36 -15.51 4.94
C VAL A 148 -26.06 -14.58 3.76
N ILE A 149 -24.79 -14.20 3.56
CA ILE A 149 -24.43 -13.18 2.57
C ILE A 149 -24.49 -13.69 1.13
N ARG A 150 -24.38 -15.00 0.90
CA ARG A 150 -24.39 -15.61 -0.44
C ARG A 150 -25.65 -15.26 -1.24
N LEU A 151 -26.78 -15.07 -0.57
CA LEU A 151 -28.04 -14.64 -1.19
C LEU A 151 -27.99 -13.22 -1.77
N TYR A 152 -27.04 -12.40 -1.31
CA TYR A 152 -26.90 -10.99 -1.68
C TYR A 152 -25.69 -10.73 -2.59
N PHE A 153 -24.95 -11.78 -2.96
CA PHE A 153 -23.77 -11.66 -3.82
C PHE A 153 -24.00 -10.93 -5.14
N PRO A 154 -25.12 -11.10 -5.88
CA PRO A 154 -25.32 -10.37 -7.15
C PRO A 154 -25.24 -8.83 -7.03
N ARG A 155 -25.44 -8.32 -5.81
CA ARG A 155 -25.37 -6.89 -5.47
C ARG A 155 -24.01 -6.47 -4.92
N CYS A 156 -23.14 -7.41 -4.59
CA CYS A 156 -21.84 -7.13 -4.00
C CYS A 156 -20.87 -6.64 -5.07
N TYR A 157 -20.31 -5.45 -4.85
CA TYR A 157 -19.25 -4.92 -5.69
C TYR A 157 -17.87 -4.99 -5.02
N SER A 158 -17.82 -5.10 -3.68
CA SER A 158 -16.59 -5.20 -2.90
C SER A 158 -16.80 -6.20 -1.77
N ILE A 159 -15.93 -7.20 -1.69
CA ILE A 159 -15.93 -8.22 -0.64
C ILE A 159 -14.53 -8.32 -0.06
N ARG A 160 -14.42 -8.18 1.27
CA ARG A 160 -13.14 -8.22 1.98
C ARG A 160 -13.22 -9.18 3.17
N PHE A 161 -12.24 -10.05 3.27
CA PHE A 161 -11.97 -10.92 4.39
C PHE A 161 -10.60 -10.56 4.95
N ASN A 162 -10.54 -10.28 6.25
CA ASN A 162 -9.30 -10.12 7.01
C ASN A 162 -9.41 -10.98 8.27
N LEU A 163 -8.99 -12.23 8.12
CA LEU A 163 -9.18 -13.28 9.12
C LEU A 163 -7.88 -13.60 9.85
N LEU A 164 -7.98 -14.45 10.87
CA LEU A 164 -6.81 -14.97 11.56
C LEU A 164 -6.17 -16.09 10.75
N HIS A 165 -6.95 -17.09 10.33
CA HIS A 165 -6.45 -18.30 9.70
C HIS A 165 -6.72 -18.34 8.19
N SER A 166 -5.75 -18.83 7.42
CA SER A 166 -5.91 -19.10 5.99
C SER A 166 -7.02 -20.12 5.69
N THR A 167 -7.20 -21.11 6.55
CA THR A 167 -8.22 -22.17 6.42
C THR A 167 -9.65 -21.66 6.57
N SER A 168 -9.85 -20.53 7.24
CA SER A 168 -11.15 -19.88 7.39
C SER A 168 -11.53 -19.03 6.18
N LEU A 169 -10.61 -18.82 5.22
CA LEU A 169 -10.91 -18.04 4.02
C LEU A 169 -11.79 -18.87 3.07
N PRO A 170 -12.87 -18.29 2.54
CA PRO A 170 -13.65 -18.93 1.50
C PRO A 170 -12.83 -19.07 0.20
N ALA A 171 -13.14 -20.09 -0.60
CA ALA A 171 -12.50 -20.26 -1.89
C ALA A 171 -13.00 -19.21 -2.89
N VAL A 172 -12.20 -18.86 -3.91
CA VAL A 172 -12.64 -17.92 -4.96
C VAL A 172 -13.92 -18.40 -5.65
N ALA A 173 -14.09 -19.72 -5.80
CA ALA A 173 -15.29 -20.32 -6.38
C ALA A 173 -16.57 -20.08 -5.56
N ASP A 174 -16.47 -19.78 -4.26
CA ASP A 174 -17.64 -19.49 -3.42
C ASP A 174 -18.33 -18.18 -3.81
N PHE A 175 -17.60 -17.26 -4.44
CA PHE A 175 -18.11 -15.96 -4.89
C PHE A 175 -18.79 -16.02 -6.25
N ARG A 176 -19.14 -17.22 -6.72
CA ARG A 176 -19.79 -17.42 -8.02
C ARG A 176 -21.02 -16.56 -8.26
N ALA A 177 -21.84 -16.38 -7.24
CA ALA A 177 -23.08 -15.61 -7.37
C ALA A 177 -22.84 -14.09 -7.40
N ALA A 178 -21.62 -13.62 -7.10
CA ALA A 178 -21.28 -12.20 -7.18
C ALA A 178 -21.17 -11.72 -8.63
N GLY A 179 -20.77 -12.64 -9.52
CA GLY A 179 -20.85 -12.46 -10.96
C GLY A 179 -20.14 -11.21 -11.46
N ALA A 180 -20.78 -10.53 -12.43
CA ALA A 180 -20.20 -9.42 -13.17
C ALA A 180 -20.07 -8.10 -12.38
N SER A 181 -20.68 -7.99 -11.20
CA SER A 181 -20.69 -6.75 -10.42
C SER A 181 -19.45 -6.59 -9.52
N LEU A 182 -18.74 -7.70 -9.25
CA LEU A 182 -17.63 -7.71 -8.30
C LEU A 182 -16.42 -6.96 -8.87
N ARG A 183 -16.05 -5.86 -8.21
CA ARG A 183 -14.92 -4.98 -8.56
C ARG A 183 -13.73 -5.16 -7.63
N GLU A 184 -13.99 -5.63 -6.41
CA GLU A 184 -12.97 -5.84 -5.40
C GLU A 184 -13.19 -7.15 -4.66
N LEU A 185 -12.14 -7.96 -4.59
CA LEU A 185 -12.09 -9.16 -3.78
C LEU A 185 -10.76 -9.18 -3.01
N LYS A 186 -10.83 -9.09 -1.69
CA LYS A 186 -9.67 -9.24 -0.80
C LYS A 186 -9.89 -10.43 0.14
N LEU A 187 -9.06 -11.46 0.04
CA LEU A 187 -9.03 -12.64 0.90
C LEU A 187 -7.67 -12.70 1.59
N GLN A 188 -7.58 -12.08 2.77
CA GLN A 188 -6.35 -11.91 3.53
C GLN A 188 -6.48 -12.56 4.91
N CYS A 189 -5.37 -13.09 5.41
CA CYS A 189 -5.27 -13.67 6.75
C CYS A 189 -3.99 -13.21 7.43
N LYS A 190 -3.95 -13.19 8.76
CA LYS A 190 -2.75 -12.81 9.53
C LYS A 190 -1.77 -13.96 9.74
N ALA A 191 -2.29 -15.13 10.08
CA ALA A 191 -1.51 -16.32 10.37
C ALA A 191 -1.76 -17.36 9.28
N TYR A 192 -0.68 -17.67 8.56
CA TYR A 192 -0.67 -18.87 7.75
C TYR A 192 -0.55 -20.08 8.67
N VAL A 193 -1.59 -20.91 8.71
CA VAL A 193 -1.56 -22.18 9.43
C VAL A 193 -1.36 -23.27 8.39
N GLU A 194 -0.24 -23.99 8.50
CA GLU A 194 -0.06 -25.22 7.76
C GLU A 194 -1.10 -26.24 8.26
N ASP A 195 -2.14 -26.45 7.48
CA ASP A 195 -3.08 -27.54 7.71
C ASP A 195 -2.65 -28.75 6.85
N PRO A 196 -2.04 -29.80 7.45
CA PRO A 196 -1.64 -30.99 6.72
C PRO A 196 -2.82 -31.74 6.13
N HIS A 197 -4.05 -31.48 6.60
CA HIS A 197 -5.29 -32.08 6.13
C HIS A 197 -6.03 -31.22 5.13
N TYR A 198 -5.52 -30.04 4.77
CA TYR A 198 -6.12 -29.21 3.73
C TYR A 198 -6.11 -29.97 2.40
N GLN A 199 -7.28 -30.47 2.01
CA GLN A 199 -7.49 -31.11 0.71
C GLN A 199 -8.05 -30.07 -0.22
N VAL A 200 -7.29 -29.80 -1.29
CA VAL A 200 -7.81 -28.99 -2.39
C VAL A 200 -9.04 -29.71 -2.98
N PRO A 201 -10.20 -29.05 -3.04
CA PRO A 201 -11.37 -29.61 -3.72
C PRO A 201 -11.00 -29.97 -5.17
N THR A 202 -11.01 -31.26 -5.49
CA THR A 202 -10.49 -31.78 -6.77
C THR A 202 -11.50 -31.69 -7.92
N ALA A 203 -12.75 -31.32 -7.62
CA ALA A 203 -13.81 -31.32 -8.62
C ALA A 203 -13.73 -30.08 -9.53
N PRO A 204 -13.72 -30.25 -10.86
CA PRO A 204 -13.80 -29.13 -11.79
C PRO A 204 -15.20 -28.51 -11.72
N PHE A 205 -15.33 -27.44 -10.94
CA PHE A 205 -16.55 -26.66 -10.89
C PHE A 205 -16.59 -25.65 -12.04
N PRO A 206 -17.78 -25.38 -12.64
CA PRO A 206 -17.93 -24.30 -13.60
C PRO A 206 -17.55 -22.97 -12.92
N PHE A 207 -16.47 -22.35 -13.40
CA PHE A 207 -15.89 -21.18 -12.78
C PHE A 207 -16.66 -19.91 -13.13
N VAL A 208 -16.53 -18.89 -12.28
CA VAL A 208 -17.18 -17.60 -12.46
C VAL A 208 -16.24 -16.54 -12.95
N VAL A 209 -16.73 -15.78 -13.92
CA VAL A 209 -15.99 -14.67 -14.52
C VAL A 209 -16.27 -13.40 -13.72
N PHE A 210 -15.21 -12.70 -13.30
CA PHE A 210 -15.31 -11.37 -12.68
C PHE A 210 -14.82 -10.29 -13.66
N PRO A 211 -15.57 -9.97 -14.74
CA PRO A 211 -15.11 -9.06 -15.78
C PRO A 211 -14.82 -7.63 -15.27
N GLU A 212 -15.47 -7.23 -14.17
CA GLU A 212 -15.31 -5.89 -13.60
C GLU A 212 -14.30 -5.82 -12.45
N ILE A 213 -13.57 -6.90 -12.16
CA ILE A 213 -12.55 -6.89 -11.10
C ILE A 213 -11.49 -5.81 -11.38
N ARG A 214 -11.09 -5.09 -10.34
CA ARG A 214 -10.09 -4.01 -10.34
C ARG A 214 -9.07 -4.17 -9.23
N VAL A 215 -9.53 -4.67 -8.09
CA VAL A 215 -8.70 -4.90 -6.90
C VAL A 215 -8.82 -6.37 -6.54
N LEU A 216 -7.71 -7.08 -6.58
CA LEU A 216 -7.63 -8.48 -6.19
C LEU A 216 -6.50 -8.62 -5.17
N ALA A 217 -6.83 -9.03 -3.96
CA ALA A 217 -5.84 -9.39 -2.95
C ALA A 217 -6.12 -10.81 -2.48
N LEU A 218 -5.21 -11.75 -2.70
CA LEU A 218 -5.37 -13.15 -2.33
C LEU A 218 -4.12 -13.61 -1.58
N ASN A 219 -4.26 -14.60 -0.70
CA ASN A 219 -3.08 -15.35 -0.30
C ASN A 219 -2.58 -16.20 -1.49
N GLY A 220 -1.31 -16.57 -1.47
CA GLY A 220 -0.66 -17.26 -2.59
C GLY A 220 -1.32 -18.59 -2.94
N GLU A 221 -1.76 -19.35 -1.93
CA GLU A 221 -2.44 -20.63 -2.16
C GLU A 221 -3.79 -20.45 -2.84
N THR A 222 -4.62 -19.52 -2.37
CA THR A 222 -5.92 -19.22 -2.97
C THR A 222 -5.75 -18.67 -4.38
N PHE A 223 -4.71 -17.86 -4.62
CA PHE A 223 -4.37 -17.38 -5.95
C PHE A 223 -4.01 -18.54 -6.90
N LEU A 224 -3.10 -19.42 -6.48
CA LEU A 224 -2.69 -20.57 -7.29
C LEU A 224 -3.83 -21.57 -7.48
N ASP A 225 -4.67 -21.76 -6.47
CA ASP A 225 -5.83 -22.65 -6.56
C ASP A 225 -6.85 -22.13 -7.58
N ALA A 226 -7.15 -20.84 -7.55
CA ALA A 226 -7.98 -20.19 -8.57
C ALA A 226 -7.34 -20.31 -9.96
N ALA A 227 -6.01 -20.19 -10.05
CA ALA A 227 -5.27 -20.30 -11.30
C ALA A 227 -5.24 -21.70 -11.92
N LYS A 228 -5.49 -22.77 -11.14
CA LYS A 228 -5.69 -24.11 -11.70
C LYS A 228 -6.86 -24.16 -12.67
N ASN A 229 -7.79 -23.20 -12.59
CA ASN A 229 -8.89 -23.08 -13.53
C ASN A 229 -8.49 -22.19 -14.73
N PRO A 230 -8.33 -22.75 -15.94
CA PRO A 230 -7.94 -21.96 -17.11
C PRO A 230 -8.94 -20.85 -17.44
N THR A 231 -10.24 -21.08 -17.21
CA THR A 231 -11.30 -20.09 -17.46
C THR A 231 -11.14 -18.87 -16.57
N TRP A 232 -10.68 -19.02 -15.33
CA TRP A 232 -10.41 -17.85 -14.48
C TRP A 232 -9.29 -16.99 -15.07
N ILE A 233 -8.20 -17.62 -15.49
CA ILE A 233 -7.08 -16.93 -16.14
C ILE A 233 -7.54 -16.25 -17.44
N THR A 234 -8.22 -16.98 -18.33
CA THR A 234 -8.54 -16.52 -19.69
C THR A 234 -9.77 -15.64 -19.80
N GLU A 235 -10.72 -15.72 -18.87
CA GLU A 235 -11.95 -14.92 -18.90
C GLU A 235 -11.96 -13.84 -17.82
N THR A 236 -11.39 -14.11 -16.64
CA THR A 236 -11.32 -13.10 -15.57
C THR A 236 -10.08 -12.26 -15.71
N LEU A 237 -8.89 -12.84 -15.63
CA LEU A 237 -7.66 -12.04 -15.54
C LEU A 237 -7.22 -11.42 -16.86
N SER A 238 -7.33 -12.15 -17.98
CA SER A 238 -6.86 -11.66 -19.28
C SER A 238 -7.84 -10.73 -19.99
N LYS A 239 -9.15 -10.83 -19.70
CA LYS A 239 -10.20 -9.96 -20.27
C LYS A 239 -10.71 -8.89 -19.31
N ALA A 240 -10.33 -8.94 -18.03
CA ALA A 240 -10.62 -7.84 -17.12
C ALA A 240 -10.05 -6.53 -17.68
N LYS A 241 -10.76 -5.44 -17.41
CA LYS A 241 -10.18 -4.10 -17.56
C LYS A 241 -8.94 -4.00 -16.64
N PRO A 242 -8.03 -3.02 -16.86
CA PRO A 242 -6.77 -2.93 -16.13
C PRO A 242 -6.95 -3.11 -14.62
N LEU A 243 -6.19 -4.06 -14.05
CA LEU A 243 -6.17 -4.26 -12.61
C LEU A 243 -5.50 -3.04 -11.97
N LEU A 244 -6.22 -2.38 -11.08
CA LEU A 244 -5.69 -1.27 -10.30
C LEU A 244 -4.74 -1.77 -9.23
N SER A 245 -5.05 -2.91 -8.63
CA SER A 245 -4.22 -3.52 -7.61
C SER A 245 -4.34 -5.03 -7.65
N LEU A 246 -3.20 -5.70 -7.69
CA LEU A 246 -3.06 -7.13 -7.45
C LEU A 246 -2.10 -7.30 -6.27
N SER A 247 -2.57 -7.93 -5.21
CA SER A 247 -1.76 -8.26 -4.02
C SER A 247 -1.77 -9.76 -3.81
N ILE A 248 -0.58 -10.36 -3.68
CA ILE A 248 -0.39 -11.79 -3.44
C ILE A 248 0.47 -11.93 -2.19
N GLY A 249 -0.14 -12.42 -1.12
CA GLY A 249 0.48 -12.50 0.21
C GLY A 249 0.67 -13.93 0.72
N HIS A 250 1.55 -14.13 1.71
CA HIS A 250 1.57 -15.34 2.55
C HIS A 250 1.62 -16.66 1.75
N PHE A 251 2.58 -16.78 0.82
CA PHE A 251 2.76 -18.00 0.04
C PHE A 251 3.88 -18.84 0.62
N ARG A 252 3.54 -20.01 1.17
CA ARG A 252 4.49 -20.98 1.73
C ARG A 252 4.12 -22.38 1.25
N PRO A 253 4.64 -22.82 0.10
CA PRO A 253 4.31 -24.14 -0.41
C PRO A 253 4.83 -25.22 0.57
N VAL A 254 3.97 -26.16 0.93
CA VAL A 254 4.29 -27.21 1.91
C VAL A 254 5.36 -28.17 1.36
N TRP A 255 6.57 -28.09 1.91
CA TRP A 255 7.78 -28.82 1.48
C TRP A 255 7.69 -30.34 1.57
N ASN A 256 6.94 -30.86 2.53
CA ASN A 256 6.95 -32.30 2.83
C ASN A 256 6.15 -33.15 1.82
N LYS A 257 5.43 -32.52 0.88
CA LYS A 257 4.52 -33.19 -0.06
C LYS A 257 4.92 -33.06 -1.53
N ILE A 258 5.88 -32.19 -1.85
CA ILE A 258 6.12 -31.75 -3.21
C ILE A 258 7.62 -31.90 -3.51
N THR A 259 7.93 -32.41 -4.70
CA THR A 259 9.30 -32.51 -5.18
C THR A 259 9.83 -31.12 -5.55
N TYR A 260 11.15 -30.90 -5.44
CA TYR A 260 11.78 -29.64 -5.85
C TYR A 260 11.36 -29.16 -7.26
N ARG A 261 11.15 -30.09 -8.21
CA ARG A 261 10.70 -29.78 -9.58
C ARG A 261 9.28 -29.18 -9.62
N GLU A 262 8.38 -29.68 -8.78
CA GLU A 262 7.01 -29.18 -8.68
C GLU A 262 6.96 -27.82 -7.96
N HIS A 263 7.88 -27.55 -7.02
CA HIS A 263 8.04 -26.22 -6.43
C HIS A 263 8.50 -25.17 -7.44
N ARG A 264 9.55 -25.48 -8.23
CA ARG A 264 9.99 -24.60 -9.34
C ARG A 264 8.83 -24.30 -10.28
N ALA A 265 8.06 -25.34 -10.62
CA ALA A 265 6.88 -25.19 -11.44
C ALA A 265 5.85 -24.26 -10.79
N SER A 266 5.68 -24.25 -9.46
CA SER A 266 4.72 -23.35 -8.79
C SER A 266 5.10 -21.86 -8.86
N VAL A 267 6.36 -21.49 -8.64
CA VAL A 267 6.83 -20.09 -8.73
C VAL A 267 6.82 -19.63 -10.19
N TYR A 268 7.35 -20.44 -11.09
CA TYR A 268 7.31 -20.14 -12.52
C TYR A 268 5.87 -20.04 -13.03
N HIS A 269 4.97 -20.90 -12.55
CA HIS A 269 3.54 -20.83 -12.85
C HIS A 269 2.92 -19.55 -12.32
N LEU A 270 3.20 -19.16 -11.07
CA LEU A 270 2.77 -17.88 -10.49
C LEU A 270 3.19 -16.72 -11.39
N LEU A 271 4.47 -16.62 -11.74
CA LEU A 271 4.99 -15.55 -12.58
C LEU A 271 4.41 -15.57 -14.00
N ASN A 272 4.20 -16.75 -14.59
CA ASN A 272 3.53 -16.88 -15.88
C ASN A 272 2.09 -16.40 -15.84
N ILE A 273 1.34 -16.70 -14.77
CA ILE A 273 -0.02 -16.18 -14.63
C ILE A 273 0.01 -14.65 -14.63
N LEU A 274 1.00 -14.01 -13.99
CA LEU A 274 1.12 -12.55 -14.01
C LEU A 274 1.36 -11.99 -15.42
N THR A 275 1.94 -12.76 -16.35
CA THR A 275 2.14 -12.32 -17.76
C THR A 275 0.86 -12.26 -18.57
N VAL A 276 -0.17 -13.04 -18.20
CA VAL A 276 -1.44 -13.05 -18.93
C VAL A 276 -2.31 -11.85 -18.58
N ILE A 277 -1.97 -11.15 -17.48
CA ILE A 277 -2.73 -10.00 -17.00
C ILE A 277 -2.32 -8.78 -17.86
N PRO A 278 -3.26 -8.17 -18.61
CA PRO A 278 -2.90 -7.21 -19.64
C PRO A 278 -2.18 -5.97 -19.11
N LYS A 279 -2.59 -5.50 -17.93
CA LYS A 279 -2.07 -4.30 -17.26
C LYS A 279 -2.38 -4.36 -15.76
N ILE A 280 -1.34 -4.19 -14.95
CA ILE A 280 -1.42 -4.07 -13.50
C ILE A 280 -0.87 -2.70 -13.12
N VAL A 281 -1.66 -1.87 -12.45
CA VAL A 281 -1.17 -0.57 -11.98
C VAL A 281 -0.28 -0.78 -10.75
N ASN A 282 -0.78 -1.50 -9.74
CA ASN A 282 -0.03 -1.82 -8.52
C ASN A 282 0.03 -3.33 -8.33
N LEU A 283 1.24 -3.90 -8.36
CA LEU A 283 1.51 -5.29 -8.01
C LEU A 283 2.21 -5.32 -6.65
N GLU A 284 1.62 -6.01 -5.68
CA GLU A 284 2.20 -6.26 -4.37
C GLU A 284 2.43 -7.77 -4.20
N ILE A 285 3.64 -8.15 -3.82
CA ILE A 285 4.00 -9.51 -3.47
C ILE A 285 4.63 -9.45 -2.08
N ASP A 286 4.00 -10.12 -1.11
CA ASP A 286 4.34 -10.02 0.31
C ASP A 286 4.44 -11.39 0.99
N ASP A 287 5.42 -11.57 1.88
CA ASP A 287 5.60 -12.77 2.70
C ASP A 287 5.54 -14.07 1.89
N ILE A 288 6.40 -14.16 0.87
CA ILE A 288 6.58 -15.38 0.08
C ILE A 288 7.90 -16.01 0.46
N ASP A 289 7.80 -17.23 1.00
CA ASP A 289 8.95 -18.05 1.35
C ASP A 289 8.93 -19.33 0.51
N ALA A 290 9.82 -19.38 -0.47
CA ALA A 290 9.93 -20.49 -1.41
C ALA A 290 11.41 -20.82 -1.64
N PRO A 291 12.09 -21.51 -0.69
CA PRO A 291 13.51 -21.81 -0.80
C PRO A 291 13.83 -22.56 -2.09
N PHE A 292 14.51 -21.90 -3.00
CA PHE A 292 14.82 -22.43 -4.32
C PHE A 292 16.31 -22.36 -4.57
N SER A 293 16.97 -23.52 -4.68
CA SER A 293 18.33 -23.54 -5.21
C SER A 293 18.28 -23.23 -6.71
N PHE A 294 19.03 -22.25 -7.21
CA PHE A 294 19.36 -22.20 -8.64
C PHE A 294 20.32 -23.35 -8.94
N ASP A 295 19.81 -24.56 -9.14
CA ASP A 295 20.64 -25.61 -9.73
C ASP A 295 21.02 -25.19 -11.15
N ASP A 296 22.30 -25.37 -11.50
CA ASP A 296 22.98 -24.82 -12.68
C ASP A 296 22.47 -25.37 -14.03
N ASP A 297 21.34 -26.09 -14.02
CA ASP A 297 20.53 -26.41 -15.21
C ASP A 297 19.82 -25.12 -15.69
N ARG A 298 20.65 -24.19 -16.20
CA ARG A 298 20.27 -22.97 -16.93
C ARG A 298 19.70 -23.31 -18.30
N ASN A 299 18.78 -24.27 -18.35
CA ASN A 299 17.93 -24.40 -19.51
C ASN A 299 17.30 -23.02 -19.75
N GLU A 300 17.39 -22.57 -21.00
CA GLU A 300 17.07 -21.23 -21.51
C GLU A 300 15.59 -20.87 -21.26
N GLU A 301 15.21 -20.69 -20.00
CA GLU A 301 13.88 -20.23 -19.64
C GLU A 301 13.72 -18.81 -20.17
N SER A 302 12.65 -18.61 -20.93
CA SER A 302 12.36 -17.31 -21.52
C SER A 302 12.10 -16.28 -20.43
N ALA A 303 12.62 -15.09 -20.65
CA ALA A 303 12.29 -13.90 -19.87
C ALA A 303 10.76 -13.75 -19.71
N ILE A 304 10.30 -13.60 -18.46
CA ILE A 304 8.90 -13.40 -18.12
C ILE A 304 8.61 -11.89 -18.15
N TYR A 305 7.62 -11.46 -18.93
CA TYR A 305 7.27 -10.03 -19.04
C TYR A 305 5.99 -9.72 -18.25
N ILE A 306 6.15 -9.09 -17.08
CA ILE A 306 5.06 -8.70 -16.19
C ILE A 306 4.70 -7.23 -16.42
N ARG A 307 3.47 -6.97 -16.86
CA ARG A 307 2.99 -5.61 -17.17
C ARG A 307 2.50 -4.88 -15.93
N ALA A 308 3.42 -4.55 -15.02
CA ALA A 308 3.13 -3.83 -13.79
C ALA A 308 3.84 -2.46 -13.71
N HIS A 309 3.08 -1.37 -13.44
CA HIS A 309 3.65 -0.02 -13.34
C HIS A 309 4.39 0.21 -12.03
N HIS A 310 3.75 -0.15 -10.91
CA HIS A 310 4.28 -0.04 -9.57
C HIS A 310 4.38 -1.45 -8.98
N VAL A 311 5.57 -1.86 -8.61
CA VAL A 311 5.82 -3.18 -8.03
C VAL A 311 6.33 -3.00 -6.61
N LYS A 312 5.63 -3.59 -5.64
CA LYS A 312 6.05 -3.67 -4.24
C LYS A 312 6.37 -5.12 -3.89
N LEU A 313 7.59 -5.35 -3.44
CA LEU A 313 8.10 -6.64 -3.00
C LEU A 313 8.42 -6.52 -1.52
N SER A 314 7.86 -7.38 -0.67
CA SER A 314 8.01 -7.25 0.78
C SER A 314 8.17 -8.61 1.45
N ASN A 315 9.07 -8.71 2.44
CA ASN A 315 9.26 -9.91 3.25
C ASN A 315 9.47 -11.18 2.39
N LEU A 316 10.26 -11.08 1.34
CA LEU A 316 10.49 -12.20 0.42
C LEU A 316 11.72 -13.00 0.87
N GLY A 317 11.64 -14.32 0.80
CA GLY A 317 12.81 -15.18 0.94
C GLY A 317 13.86 -14.88 -0.14
N ASP A 318 15.13 -15.01 0.23
CA ASP A 318 16.30 -14.64 -0.57
C ASP A 318 16.27 -15.27 -1.97
N GLU A 319 15.92 -16.55 -2.04
CA GLU A 319 15.86 -17.27 -3.31
C GLU A 319 14.70 -16.80 -4.20
N PHE A 320 13.55 -16.46 -3.59
CA PHE A 320 12.37 -16.04 -4.34
C PHE A 320 12.58 -14.66 -4.97
N ILE A 321 13.14 -13.71 -4.22
CA ILE A 321 13.43 -12.38 -4.78
C ILE A 321 14.45 -12.46 -5.91
N ASP A 322 15.46 -13.33 -5.79
CA ASP A 322 16.43 -13.56 -6.86
C ASP A 322 15.76 -14.09 -8.14
N ILE A 323 14.84 -15.06 -8.03
CA ILE A 323 14.08 -15.56 -9.19
C ILE A 323 13.22 -14.46 -9.80
N VAL A 324 12.48 -13.70 -8.98
CA VAL A 324 11.63 -12.61 -9.47
C VAL A 324 12.48 -11.59 -10.23
N MET A 325 13.63 -11.21 -9.69
CA MET A 325 14.53 -10.25 -10.30
C MET A 325 15.26 -10.81 -11.53
N TYR A 326 15.55 -12.11 -11.54
CA TYR A 326 16.23 -12.78 -12.65
C TYR A 326 15.29 -13.00 -13.85
N LEU A 327 14.10 -13.57 -13.60
CA LEU A 327 13.17 -13.98 -14.65
C LEU A 327 12.26 -12.85 -15.12
N SER A 328 11.94 -11.89 -14.24
CA SER A 328 10.86 -10.95 -14.53
C SER A 328 11.39 -9.62 -15.07
N TYR A 329 11.03 -9.33 -16.31
CA TYR A 329 11.05 -7.99 -16.88
C TYR A 329 9.72 -7.35 -16.60
N PHE A 330 9.75 -6.14 -16.07
CA PHE A 330 8.52 -5.44 -15.79
C PHE A 330 8.52 -4.12 -16.52
N GLN A 331 7.34 -3.74 -17.02
CA GLN A 331 7.11 -2.46 -17.64
C GLN A 331 6.99 -1.35 -16.57
N LYS A 332 8.07 -1.06 -15.83
CA LYS A 332 7.99 -0.33 -14.56
C LYS A 332 8.13 1.18 -14.71
N ARG A 333 7.38 1.89 -13.86
CA ARG A 333 7.70 3.24 -13.38
C ARG A 333 8.35 3.20 -12.00
N SER A 334 7.95 2.28 -11.12
CA SER A 334 8.58 2.16 -9.80
C SER A 334 8.68 0.74 -9.26
N LEU A 335 9.75 0.49 -8.51
CA LEU A 335 9.98 -0.71 -7.71
C LEU A 335 10.19 -0.32 -6.24
N HIS A 336 9.48 -0.96 -5.31
CA HIS A 336 9.69 -0.79 -3.88
C HIS A 336 9.99 -2.16 -3.28
N ILE A 337 11.18 -2.32 -2.70
CA ILE A 337 11.60 -3.54 -2.02
C ILE A 337 11.70 -3.23 -0.53
N THR A 338 11.03 -4.03 0.31
CA THR A 338 11.01 -3.84 1.77
C THR A 338 11.37 -5.13 2.49
N ASN A 339 12.34 -5.09 3.40
CA ASN A 339 12.69 -6.24 4.25
C ASN A 339 12.92 -7.54 3.45
N SER A 340 13.65 -7.44 2.33
CA SER A 340 14.06 -8.58 1.50
C SER A 340 15.54 -8.45 1.16
N SER A 341 16.25 -9.58 1.15
CA SER A 341 17.68 -9.61 0.78
C SER A 341 17.88 -9.36 -0.72
N LEU A 342 19.04 -8.84 -1.11
CA LEU A 342 19.36 -8.50 -2.50
C LEU A 342 20.60 -9.28 -2.97
N GLN A 343 20.51 -10.57 -3.24
CA GLN A 343 21.71 -11.35 -3.59
C GLN A 343 22.07 -11.27 -5.09
N PHE A 344 21.07 -11.21 -5.98
CA PHE A 344 21.31 -11.24 -7.42
C PHE A 344 21.43 -9.86 -8.10
N LEU A 345 22.22 -9.80 -9.18
CA LEU A 345 22.60 -8.58 -9.91
C LEU A 345 21.84 -8.35 -11.23
N ASN A 346 20.67 -8.95 -11.42
CA ASN A 346 19.90 -8.68 -12.64
C ASN A 346 19.16 -7.35 -12.52
N SER A 347 19.35 -6.51 -13.54
CA SER A 347 18.89 -5.12 -13.57
C SER A 347 17.48 -5.01 -14.18
N PRO A 348 16.39 -4.92 -13.39
CA PRO A 348 15.12 -4.45 -13.92
C PRO A 348 15.31 -3.02 -14.42
N LEU A 349 14.81 -2.78 -15.62
CA LEU A 349 14.70 -1.45 -16.21
C LEU A 349 13.63 -0.66 -15.44
N VAL A 350 14.03 0.01 -14.36
CA VAL A 350 13.18 0.86 -13.50
C VAL A 350 13.66 2.30 -13.50
N SER A 351 12.74 3.26 -13.60
CA SER A 351 13.10 4.67 -13.41
C SER A 351 13.21 5.02 -11.93
N THR A 352 12.31 4.50 -11.09
CA THR A 352 12.29 4.76 -9.64
C THR A 352 12.48 3.48 -8.84
N ILE A 353 13.36 3.51 -7.85
CA ILE A 353 13.43 2.48 -6.81
C ILE A 353 13.28 3.07 -5.41
N THR A 354 12.64 2.30 -4.54
CA THR A 354 12.67 2.47 -3.10
C THR A 354 13.18 1.19 -2.46
N LEU A 355 14.24 1.29 -1.66
CA LEU A 355 14.77 0.21 -0.85
C LEU A 355 14.51 0.56 0.61
N GLU A 356 13.80 -0.29 1.33
CA GLU A 356 13.41 -0.07 2.72
C GLU A 356 13.82 -1.25 3.60
N LYS A 357 14.51 -0.99 4.71
CA LYS A 357 14.89 -2.01 5.71
C LYS A 357 15.58 -3.21 5.09
N ILE A 358 16.51 -2.97 4.17
CA ILE A 358 17.22 -4.06 3.47
C ILE A 358 18.25 -4.68 4.43
N PRO A 359 18.15 -5.99 4.74
CA PRO A 359 19.02 -6.67 5.71
C PRO A 359 20.43 -7.00 5.19
N SER A 360 20.75 -6.62 3.95
CA SER A 360 21.99 -7.00 3.26
C SER A 360 23.26 -6.34 3.84
N SER A 361 24.43 -6.92 3.55
CA SER A 361 25.71 -6.27 3.86
C SER A 361 25.96 -5.07 2.95
N SER A 362 26.88 -4.18 3.37
CA SER A 362 27.31 -3.04 2.56
C SER A 362 27.81 -3.47 1.17
N GLU A 363 28.62 -4.54 1.09
CA GLU A 363 29.13 -5.03 -0.19
C GLU A 363 28.01 -5.45 -1.15
N ILE A 364 27.01 -6.16 -0.62
CA ILE A 364 25.87 -6.65 -1.41
C ILE A 364 25.03 -5.47 -1.91
N LEU A 365 24.69 -4.53 -1.02
CA LEU A 365 23.93 -3.34 -1.39
C LEU A 365 24.70 -2.48 -2.42
N SER A 366 26.00 -2.31 -2.23
CA SER A 366 26.89 -1.57 -3.14
C SER A 366 26.94 -2.21 -4.53
N ARG A 367 27.07 -3.54 -4.60
CA ARG A 367 27.04 -4.30 -5.86
C ARG A 367 25.67 -4.21 -6.50
N TYR A 368 24.60 -4.32 -5.72
CA TYR A 368 23.25 -4.14 -6.22
C TYR A 368 23.06 -2.74 -6.82
N LEU A 369 23.42 -1.67 -6.12
CA LEU A 369 23.31 -0.30 -6.64
C LEU A 369 24.13 -0.07 -7.92
N SER A 370 25.26 -0.76 -8.07
CA SER A 370 26.14 -0.68 -9.24
C SER A 370 25.58 -1.27 -10.53
N ALA A 371 24.68 -2.26 -10.44
CA ALA A 371 24.20 -2.98 -11.61
C ALA A 371 23.11 -2.22 -12.40
N TYR A 372 22.80 -0.97 -12.04
CA TYR A 372 21.54 -0.33 -12.42
C TYR A 372 21.70 1.13 -12.82
N THR A 373 20.89 1.55 -13.79
CA THR A 373 20.74 2.95 -14.17
C THR A 373 19.40 3.47 -13.63
N TRP A 374 19.46 4.24 -12.56
CA TRP A 374 18.28 4.75 -11.85
C TRP A 374 18.08 6.23 -12.16
N CYS A 375 16.83 6.68 -12.31
CA CYS A 375 16.54 8.12 -12.24
C CYS A 375 16.36 8.55 -10.78
N ASP A 376 15.60 7.78 -10.02
CA ASP A 376 15.15 8.12 -8.68
C ASP A 376 15.46 6.98 -7.71
N LEU A 377 16.32 7.23 -6.73
CA LEU A 377 16.69 6.29 -5.68
C LEU A 377 16.21 6.80 -4.32
N THR A 378 15.43 6.00 -3.63
CA THR A 378 15.00 6.24 -2.24
C THR A 378 15.50 5.10 -1.35
N LEU A 379 16.18 5.44 -0.26
CA LEU A 379 16.72 4.52 0.74
C LEU A 379 16.10 4.86 2.09
N ILE A 380 15.51 3.88 2.77
CA ILE A 380 14.79 4.06 4.04
C ILE A 380 15.24 2.99 5.02
N ASP A 381 15.76 3.39 6.19
CA ASP A 381 16.19 2.47 7.24
C ASP A 381 17.18 1.40 6.72
N CYS A 382 18.13 1.80 5.86
CA CYS A 382 19.12 0.91 5.24
C CYS A 382 20.50 1.13 5.89
N PRO A 383 20.84 0.46 7.01
CA PRO A 383 22.10 0.67 7.71
C PRO A 383 23.33 0.26 6.89
N ALA A 384 23.17 -0.65 5.93
CA ALA A 384 24.25 -1.06 5.05
C ALA A 384 24.65 -0.01 4.00
N PHE A 385 23.89 1.09 3.88
CA PHE A 385 24.21 2.17 2.97
C PHE A 385 25.32 3.06 3.54
N ASP A 386 26.46 3.06 2.86
CA ASP A 386 27.70 3.70 3.29
C ASP A 386 28.46 4.38 2.13
N ASP A 387 29.69 4.80 2.39
CA ASP A 387 30.55 5.46 1.39
C ASP A 387 30.91 4.55 0.21
N GLN A 388 31.03 3.23 0.43
CA GLN A 388 31.26 2.27 -0.65
C GLN A 388 30.05 2.21 -1.59
N SER A 389 28.84 2.29 -1.02
CA SER A 389 27.60 2.36 -1.81
C SER A 389 27.56 3.62 -2.67
N LEU A 390 27.98 4.77 -2.13
CA LEU A 390 28.08 6.03 -2.87
C LEU A 390 29.17 5.99 -3.96
N GLU A 391 30.32 5.37 -3.69
CA GLU A 391 31.38 5.17 -4.69
C GLU A 391 30.89 4.31 -5.87
N MET A 392 30.13 3.25 -5.59
CA MET A 392 29.55 2.43 -6.64
C MET A 392 28.53 3.20 -7.49
N LEU A 393 27.70 4.05 -6.88
CA LEU A 393 26.81 4.95 -7.62
C LEU A 393 27.58 5.93 -8.51
N MET A 394 28.70 6.47 -8.02
CA MET A 394 29.60 7.32 -8.81
C MET A 394 30.22 6.59 -10.00
N LYS A 395 30.57 5.32 -9.85
CA LYS A 395 31.27 4.56 -10.90
C LYS A 395 30.36 4.10 -12.02
N TRP A 396 29.15 3.65 -11.71
CA TRP A 396 28.31 2.89 -12.65
C TRP A 396 27.06 3.62 -13.11
N SER A 397 26.53 4.51 -12.29
CA SER A 397 25.31 5.25 -12.59
C SER A 397 25.53 6.76 -12.63
N PRO A 398 26.71 7.28 -13.08
CA PRO A 398 26.99 8.68 -12.89
C PRO A 398 26.03 9.50 -13.73
N ASN A 399 25.54 9.06 -14.90
CA ASN A 399 24.72 9.92 -15.74
C ASN A 399 23.20 9.92 -15.47
N SER A 400 22.67 8.91 -14.78
CA SER A 400 21.23 8.67 -14.69
C SER A 400 20.58 9.20 -13.40
N LEU A 401 21.30 9.20 -12.27
CA LEU A 401 20.71 9.55 -10.98
C LEU A 401 20.35 11.05 -10.93
N ARG A 402 19.05 11.34 -10.77
CA ARG A 402 18.46 12.69 -10.67
C ARG A 402 17.95 12.98 -9.28
N VAL A 403 17.36 11.98 -8.63
CA VAL A 403 16.73 12.12 -7.31
C VAL A 403 17.35 11.12 -6.36
N LEU A 404 17.91 11.61 -5.26
CA LEU A 404 18.43 10.79 -4.17
C LEU A 404 17.74 11.19 -2.87
N ARG A 405 17.05 10.23 -2.26
CA ARG A 405 16.40 10.39 -0.95
C ARG A 405 16.96 9.36 0.01
N ILE A 406 17.52 9.83 1.12
CA ILE A 406 18.12 9.00 2.17
C ILE A 406 17.36 9.30 3.46
N LYS A 407 16.83 8.27 4.10
CA LYS A 407 16.10 8.39 5.36
C LYS A 407 16.60 7.33 6.34
N ASN A 408 17.05 7.76 7.51
CA ASN A 408 17.53 6.86 8.57
C ASN A 408 18.65 5.90 8.10
N CYS A 409 19.65 6.40 7.39
CA CYS A 409 20.83 5.63 6.97
C CYS A 409 22.08 6.26 7.59
N PRO A 410 22.64 5.72 8.68
CA PRO A 410 23.67 6.41 9.47
C PRO A 410 25.10 6.31 8.92
N ASN A 411 25.39 5.35 8.02
CA ASN A 411 26.77 4.90 7.77
C ASN A 411 27.48 5.53 6.57
N PHE A 412 26.99 6.65 6.05
CA PHE A 412 27.63 7.41 4.96
C PHE A 412 28.18 8.76 5.47
N THR A 413 29.13 9.33 4.74
CA THR A 413 29.75 10.62 5.04
C THR A 413 29.27 11.71 4.07
N VAL A 414 29.28 12.97 4.56
CA VAL A 414 28.96 14.14 3.73
C VAL A 414 29.95 14.30 2.57
N ASP A 415 31.23 13.97 2.80
CA ASP A 415 32.28 14.07 1.77
C ASP A 415 32.01 13.13 0.59
N ALA A 416 31.66 11.86 0.85
CA ALA A 416 31.33 10.92 -0.21
C ALA A 416 30.09 11.37 -1.02
N LEU A 417 29.07 11.90 -0.33
CA LEU A 417 27.88 12.44 -0.99
C LEU A 417 28.20 13.70 -1.81
N ARG A 418 29.10 14.55 -1.32
CA ARG A 418 29.59 15.74 -2.00
C ARG A 418 30.36 15.40 -3.27
N GLU A 419 31.20 14.36 -3.23
CA GLU A 419 31.90 13.85 -4.43
C GLU A 419 30.92 13.32 -5.47
N LEU A 420 29.86 12.62 -5.06
CA LEU A 420 28.79 12.20 -5.98
C LEU A 420 28.16 13.41 -6.68
N VAL A 421 27.80 14.46 -5.96
CA VAL A 421 27.22 15.69 -6.54
C VAL A 421 28.23 16.41 -7.47
N LYS A 422 29.50 16.49 -7.08
CA LYS A 422 30.58 17.06 -7.92
C LYS A 422 30.71 16.32 -9.24
N LEU A 423 30.69 14.98 -9.21
CA LEU A 423 30.81 14.15 -10.40
C LEU A 423 29.64 14.40 -11.36
N ARG A 424 28.40 14.42 -10.85
CA ARG A 424 27.19 14.74 -11.64
C ARG A 424 27.27 16.11 -12.31
N LYS A 425 27.76 17.11 -11.60
CA LYS A 425 27.92 18.46 -12.15
C LYS A 425 28.95 18.50 -13.29
N ARG A 426 30.05 17.75 -13.16
CA ARG A 426 31.10 17.69 -14.19
C ARG A 426 30.57 17.06 -15.48
N GLU A 427 29.86 15.94 -15.37
CA GLU A 427 29.30 15.25 -16.53
C GLU A 427 28.28 16.09 -17.29
N ARG A 428 27.46 16.86 -16.55
CA ARG A 428 26.52 17.84 -17.14
C ARG A 428 27.22 18.84 -18.06
N ILE A 429 28.43 19.29 -17.70
CA ILE A 429 29.20 20.27 -18.49
C ILE A 429 29.88 19.57 -19.69
N GLY A 430 30.28 18.31 -19.53
CA GLY A 430 30.99 17.52 -20.55
C GLY A 430 30.12 17.04 -21.72
N MET A 431 28.82 16.82 -21.52
CA MET A 431 27.91 16.30 -22.56
C MET A 431 27.41 17.38 -23.56
N GLY A 432 28.35 18.14 -24.13
CA GLY A 432 28.15 19.35 -24.93
C GLY A 432 27.22 19.28 -26.16
N THR A 433 26.61 18.14 -26.48
CA THR A 433 25.59 18.02 -27.55
C THR A 433 24.59 16.86 -27.34
N SER A 434 24.45 16.28 -26.14
CA SER A 434 23.54 15.12 -25.99
C SER A 434 22.12 15.45 -26.48
N ARG A 435 21.55 14.54 -27.27
CA ARG A 435 20.24 14.67 -27.91
C ARG A 435 19.08 14.56 -26.93
N MET A 436 19.28 13.97 -25.75
CA MET A 436 18.21 13.76 -24.78
C MET A 436 18.18 14.90 -23.73
N PRO A 437 17.08 15.65 -23.59
CA PRO A 437 16.97 16.75 -22.63
C PRO A 437 17.22 16.33 -21.17
N TRP A 438 16.86 15.10 -20.80
CA TRP A 438 17.02 14.60 -19.43
C TRP A 438 18.47 14.30 -19.05
N GLU A 439 19.35 13.98 -20.00
CA GLU A 439 20.78 13.72 -19.74
C GLU A 439 21.55 15.01 -19.36
N ARG A 440 20.94 16.18 -19.58
CA ARG A 440 21.54 17.49 -19.27
C ARG A 440 21.24 17.99 -17.86
N SER A 441 20.44 17.25 -17.09
CA SER A 441 20.08 17.65 -15.74
C SER A 441 21.15 17.15 -14.78
N GLY A 442 21.67 18.06 -13.95
CA GLY A 442 22.45 17.66 -12.76
C GLY A 442 21.54 16.92 -11.78
N MET A 443 22.03 16.67 -10.57
CA MET A 443 21.16 16.18 -9.50
C MET A 443 20.05 17.20 -9.24
N GLN A 444 18.80 16.78 -9.35
CA GLN A 444 17.64 17.65 -9.22
C GLN A 444 17.13 17.68 -7.79
N TRP A 445 17.16 16.55 -7.10
CA TRP A 445 16.65 16.46 -5.75
C TRP A 445 17.59 15.66 -4.87
N LEU A 446 18.01 16.26 -3.77
CA LEU A 446 18.76 15.60 -2.71
C LEU A 446 18.03 15.83 -1.39
N SER A 447 17.65 14.75 -0.72
CA SER A 447 17.01 14.82 0.59
C SER A 447 17.65 13.82 1.55
N VAL A 448 18.11 14.31 2.70
CA VAL A 448 18.58 13.47 3.82
C VAL A 448 17.74 13.79 5.05
N SER A 449 17.20 12.76 5.72
CA SER A 449 16.37 12.94 6.91
C SER A 449 16.54 11.83 7.96
N GLY A 450 16.30 12.16 9.22
CA GLY A 450 16.37 11.20 10.33
C GLY A 450 17.81 10.87 10.75
N SER A 451 18.17 9.59 10.91
CA SER A 451 19.56 9.21 11.23
C SER A 451 20.48 9.39 10.02
N GLY A 452 21.59 10.12 10.20
CA GLY A 452 22.57 10.43 9.14
C GLY A 452 23.71 11.32 9.66
N PRO A 453 24.75 11.57 8.85
CA PRO A 453 25.89 12.38 9.27
C PRO A 453 25.50 13.83 9.54
N GLU A 454 26.29 14.49 10.39
CA GLU A 454 26.14 15.92 10.65
C GLU A 454 26.60 16.73 9.43
N LEU A 455 25.83 17.76 9.07
CA LEU A 455 26.11 18.59 7.91
C LEU A 455 26.77 19.89 8.35
N SER A 456 28.02 20.08 7.94
CA SER A 456 28.72 21.34 8.15
C SER A 456 28.06 22.46 7.32
N LEU A 457 28.28 23.70 7.74
CA LEU A 457 27.71 24.85 7.04
C LEU A 457 28.22 25.01 5.61
N ASP A 458 29.51 24.76 5.41
CA ASP A 458 30.15 24.90 4.12
C ASP A 458 29.68 23.80 3.16
N ASP A 459 29.45 22.59 3.67
CA ASP A 459 28.88 21.51 2.87
C ASP A 459 27.41 21.74 2.55
N ALA A 460 26.62 22.29 3.49
CA ALA A 460 25.22 22.67 3.24
C ALA A 460 25.11 23.67 2.09
N ARG A 461 25.88 24.75 2.15
CA ARG A 461 25.95 25.77 1.08
C ARG A 461 26.39 25.15 -0.24
N TYR A 462 27.42 24.30 -0.20
CA TYR A 462 27.88 23.62 -1.40
C TYR A 462 26.76 22.75 -2.01
N LEU A 463 26.07 21.93 -1.23
CA LEU A 463 25.03 21.05 -1.76
C LEU A 463 23.82 21.85 -2.29
N GLU A 464 23.39 22.89 -1.59
CA GLU A 464 22.31 23.79 -1.99
C GLU A 464 22.62 24.51 -3.32
N ASP A 465 23.86 24.96 -3.52
CA ASP A 465 24.29 25.63 -4.77
C ASP A 465 24.43 24.67 -5.96
N ASN A 466 24.51 23.35 -5.72
CA ASN A 466 24.84 22.35 -6.74
C ASN A 466 23.70 21.35 -7.03
N VAL A 467 22.58 21.43 -6.31
CA VAL A 467 21.37 20.62 -6.49
C VAL A 467 20.17 21.56 -6.65
N GLU A 468 19.21 21.23 -7.54
CA GLU A 468 18.04 22.10 -7.77
C GLU A 468 17.09 22.20 -6.57
N THR A 469 16.88 21.09 -5.85
CA THR A 469 16.12 21.05 -4.61
C THR A 469 16.91 20.28 -3.55
N PHE A 470 17.18 20.97 -2.44
CA PHE A 470 17.98 20.44 -1.33
C PHE A 470 17.16 20.42 -0.04
N HIS A 471 17.19 19.28 0.67
CA HIS A 471 16.60 19.14 1.99
C HIS A 471 17.50 18.33 2.91
N TRP A 472 17.77 18.84 4.11
CA TRP A 472 18.58 18.14 5.11
C TRP A 472 17.96 18.31 6.51
N ASN A 473 17.57 17.21 7.13
CA ASN A 473 16.95 17.19 8.44
C ASN A 473 17.39 15.95 9.24
N THR A 474 18.64 15.93 9.69
CA THR A 474 19.15 14.83 10.52
C THR A 474 18.99 15.12 12.00
N GLN A 475 18.58 14.10 12.77
CA GLN A 475 18.47 14.18 14.22
C GLN A 475 19.70 13.53 14.86
N ARG A 476 20.28 14.17 15.88
CA ARG A 476 21.24 13.52 16.78
C ARG A 476 20.47 12.58 17.70
N GLU A 477 20.96 11.36 17.90
CA GLU A 477 20.46 10.46 18.95
C GLU A 477 20.66 11.07 20.36
N ASP A 478 21.62 11.98 20.52
CA ASP A 478 22.00 12.59 21.81
C ASP A 478 21.93 14.13 21.86
N GLY A 479 21.31 14.80 20.89
CA GLY A 479 21.34 16.27 20.76
C GLY A 479 19.96 16.93 20.75
N PRO A 480 19.84 18.20 21.17
CA PRO A 480 18.59 18.95 21.06
C PRO A 480 18.14 19.03 19.59
N VAL A 481 16.86 18.76 19.34
CA VAL A 481 16.26 18.71 18.00
C VAL A 481 16.41 20.07 17.31
N CYS A 482 17.23 20.14 16.25
CA CYS A 482 17.25 21.29 15.35
C CYS A 482 15.93 21.37 14.58
N GLY A 483 15.16 22.43 14.77
CA GLY A 483 13.83 22.60 14.16
C GLY A 483 13.88 22.76 12.63
N PRO A 484 12.77 22.44 11.92
CA PRO A 484 12.71 22.39 10.45
C PRO A 484 12.76 23.77 9.76
N TYR A 485 12.87 24.85 10.52
CA TYR A 485 13.09 26.22 10.05
C TYR A 485 14.22 26.89 10.83
N GLY A 486 15.35 26.21 10.97
CA GLY A 486 16.61 26.85 11.35
C GLY A 486 17.10 27.78 10.24
N LYS A 487 16.43 28.91 10.01
CA LYS A 487 17.15 30.12 9.63
C LYS A 487 18.06 30.38 10.83
N TRP A 488 19.27 29.86 10.73
CA TRP A 488 20.47 30.28 11.45
C TRP A 488 20.21 30.64 12.90
N CYS A 489 20.42 29.70 13.83
CA CYS A 489 20.60 30.09 15.23
C CYS A 489 21.76 31.09 15.27
N ALA A 490 21.38 32.36 15.38
CA ALA A 490 22.24 33.50 15.57
C ALA A 490 22.80 33.43 16.98
N GLU A 491 24.11 33.34 17.09
CA GLU A 491 24.79 34.17 18.07
C GLU A 491 24.94 35.56 17.43
N ASP A 492 24.54 36.57 18.21
CA ASP A 492 24.59 38.01 17.94
C ASP A 492 23.64 38.61 16.88
N ILE A 493 22.55 39.23 17.35
CA ILE A 493 22.19 40.67 17.15
C ILE A 493 20.79 40.96 17.78
N HIS A 494 20.67 42.17 18.32
CA HIS A 494 19.59 42.78 19.10
C HIS A 494 18.11 42.59 18.67
N ALA A 495 17.26 42.71 19.70
CA ALA A 495 15.80 42.61 19.78
C ALA A 495 14.95 43.44 18.78
N GLY A 496 13.77 42.88 18.45
CA GLY A 496 12.59 43.59 17.93
C GLY A 496 11.36 42.64 17.80
N PRO A 497 10.14 43.01 18.27
CA PRO A 497 9.00 42.10 18.31
C PRO A 497 8.07 42.24 17.10
N ALA A 498 7.68 41.12 16.48
CA ALA A 498 6.58 41.07 15.52
C ALA A 498 5.87 39.71 15.55
N SER A 499 4.84 39.58 16.38
CA SER A 499 3.85 38.49 16.29
C SER A 499 2.53 38.85 17.00
N SER A 500 1.75 39.79 16.43
CA SER A 500 0.39 40.10 16.91
C SER A 500 -0.72 39.97 15.85
N GLY A 501 -0.40 39.73 14.57
CA GLY A 501 -1.37 39.84 13.48
C GLY A 501 -2.40 38.70 13.33
N PHE A 502 -2.12 37.49 13.82
CA PHE A 502 -2.99 36.34 13.54
C PHE A 502 -4.20 36.24 14.48
N ALA A 503 -4.07 36.72 15.72
CA ALA A 503 -5.16 36.70 16.70
C ALA A 503 -6.22 37.78 16.46
N GLU A 504 -5.87 38.90 15.81
CA GLU A 504 -6.84 39.93 15.43
C GLU A 504 -7.64 39.55 14.17
N TRP A 505 -7.03 38.81 13.24
CA TRP A 505 -7.74 38.33 12.05
C TRP A 505 -8.90 37.37 12.40
N LEU A 506 -8.69 36.46 13.36
CA LEU A 506 -9.72 35.52 13.83
C LEU A 506 -10.89 36.20 14.55
N LYS A 507 -10.68 37.37 15.17
CA LYS A 507 -11.77 38.16 15.79
C LYS A 507 -12.64 38.91 14.76
N SER A 508 -12.13 39.11 13.55
CA SER A 508 -12.84 39.88 12.50
C SER A 508 -13.88 39.06 11.70
N GLN A 509 -13.91 37.73 11.84
CA GLN A 509 -14.70 36.85 10.97
C GLN A 509 -15.97 36.26 11.63
N ILE A 510 -16.32 36.67 12.85
CA ILE A 510 -17.51 36.17 13.56
C ILE A 510 -18.48 37.34 13.80
N PRO A 511 -19.61 37.44 13.05
CA PRO A 511 -20.65 38.39 13.39
C PRO A 511 -21.41 37.92 14.63
N LEU A 512 -21.40 38.74 15.68
CA LEU A 512 -22.24 38.55 16.86
C LEU A 512 -23.71 38.82 16.50
N PRO A 513 -24.68 38.04 17.02
CA PRO A 513 -26.09 38.30 16.79
C PRO A 513 -26.54 39.55 17.57
N GLU A 514 -27.22 40.46 16.88
CA GLU A 514 -27.92 41.59 17.48
C GLU A 514 -29.01 41.09 18.42
N GLN A 515 -29.00 41.58 19.65
CA GLN A 515 -30.08 41.40 20.61
C GLN A 515 -31.19 42.42 20.30
N SER A 516 -32.38 41.91 19.99
CA SER A 516 -33.67 42.59 20.18
C SER A 516 -34.69 41.60 20.71
#